data_AF-A0A1X1XSZ2-F1
#
_entry.id   AF-A0A1X1XSZ2-F1
#
_cell.length_a   1.000
_cell.length_b   1.000
_cell.length_c   1.000
_cell.angle_alpha   90.00
_cell.angle_beta   90.00
_cell.angle_gamma   90.00
#
_symmetry.space_group_name_H-M   'P 1'
#
loop_
_entity.id
_entity.type
_entity.pdbx_description
1 polymer ?
#
loop_
_entity_poly.entity_id
_entity_poly.type
_entity_poly.pdbx_seq_one_letter_code
_entity_poly.pdbx_strand_id
1 'polypeptide(L)'
;MWLRALRFRPGLNLGLQGAVNLGWKLAAAINGWAPTELLDTYHSERFPVGERVMMQSMAQTALMSPGPEVTALRELFTELVEKPDVAVHMAHLLAG
;
A
#
# COMPACT_ATOMS: atom_id res chain seq x y z
N MET A 1 -19.69 -12.47 0.68
CA MET A 1 -19.33 -11.89 1.99
C MET A 1 -17.81 -11.71 2.20
N TRP A 2 -16.94 -12.40 1.46
CA TRP A 2 -15.47 -12.36 1.65
C TRP A 2 -14.70 -11.19 1.00
N LEU A 3 -15.29 -10.45 0.04
CA LEU A 3 -14.60 -9.38 -0.68
C LEU A 3 -14.38 -8.08 0.13
N ARG A 4 -15.12 -7.87 1.23
CA ARG A 4 -14.94 -6.66 2.08
C ARG A 4 -13.66 -6.70 2.93
N ALA A 5 -13.12 -7.88 3.23
CA ALA A 5 -11.95 -8.03 4.10
C ALA A 5 -10.62 -7.69 3.41
N LEU A 6 -10.53 -7.83 2.07
CA LEU A 6 -9.32 -7.42 1.33
C LEU A 6 -9.14 -5.91 1.27
N ARG A 7 -10.22 -5.12 1.33
CA ARG A 7 -10.19 -3.66 1.15
C ARG A 7 -9.43 -2.92 2.26
N PHE A 8 -9.31 -3.52 3.46
CA PHE A 8 -8.69 -2.88 4.62
C PHE A 8 -7.29 -3.41 4.95
N ARG A 9 -6.86 -4.53 4.35
CA ARG A 9 -5.55 -5.14 4.63
C ARG A 9 -4.35 -4.22 4.31
N PRO A 10 -4.31 -3.53 3.15
CA PRO A 10 -3.20 -2.62 2.84
C PRO A 10 -3.12 -1.45 3.81
N GLY A 11 -4.27 -0.87 4.19
CA GLY A 11 -4.33 0.23 5.17
C GLY A 11 -3.90 -0.19 6.58
N LEU A 12 -4.25 -1.41 7.01
CA LEU A 12 -3.85 -1.95 8.30
C LEU A 12 -2.33 -2.23 8.36
N ASN A 13 -1.77 -2.87 7.33
CA ASN A 13 -0.32 -3.13 7.24
C ASN A 13 0.47 -1.82 7.20
N LEU A 14 0.02 -0.84 6.41
CA LEU A 14 0.63 0.48 6.35
C LEU A 14 0.62 1.18 7.72
N GLY A 15 -0.53 1.16 8.41
CA GLY A 15 -0.68 1.77 9.73
C GLY A 15 0.21 1.13 10.78
N LEU A 16 0.30 -0.21 10.80
CA LEU A 16 1.17 -0.94 11.73
C LEU A 16 2.65 -0.65 11.47
N GLN A 17 3.10 -0.71 10.22
CA GLN A 17 4.49 -0.42 9.88
C GLN A 17 4.85 1.05 10.16
N GLY A 18 3.90 1.97 9.94
CA GLY A 18 4.04 3.38 10.29
C GLY A 18 4.18 3.60 11.79
N ALA A 19 3.34 2.94 12.59
CA ALA A 19 3.40 3.00 14.06
C ALA A 19 4.71 2.45 14.62
N VAL A 20 5.20 1.32 14.10
CA VAL A 20 6.50 0.76 14.51
C VAL A 20 7.64 1.71 14.17
N ASN A 21 7.65 2.30 12.97
CA ASN A 21 8.70 3.25 12.54
C ASN A 21 8.67 4.55 13.35
N LEU A 22 7.48 5.09 13.62
CA LEU A 22 7.33 6.30 14.43
C LEU A 22 7.69 6.04 15.90
N GLY A 23 7.33 4.87 16.44
CA GLY A 23 7.51 4.53 17.85
C GLY A 23 8.97 4.62 18.31
N TRP A 24 9.91 4.05 17.55
CA TRP A 24 11.33 4.11 17.92
C TRP A 24 11.94 5.51 17.70
N LYS A 25 11.54 6.23 16.63
CA LYS A 25 12.01 7.60 16.37
C LYS A 25 11.54 8.57 17.45
N LEU A 26 10.31 8.42 17.91
CA LEU A 26 9.75 9.21 19.01
C LEU A 26 10.43 8.87 20.34
N ALA A 27 10.67 7.59 20.61
CA ALA A 27 11.43 7.17 21.78
C ALA A 27 12.86 7.75 21.79
N ALA A 28 13.53 7.78 20.63
CA ALA A 28 14.85 8.39 20.49
C ALA A 28 14.83 9.90 20.76
N ALA A 29 13.80 10.60 20.29
CA ALA A 29 13.63 12.03 20.51
C ALA A 29 13.35 12.37 21.98
N ILE A 30 12.45 11.62 22.64
CA ILE A 30 12.13 11.81 24.06
C ILE A 30 13.35 11.54 24.94
N ASN A 31 14.14 10.51 24.62
CA ASN A 31 15.34 10.15 25.37
C ASN A 31 16.59 10.97 24.99
N GLY A 32 16.46 11.95 24.08
CA GLY A 32 17.50 12.95 23.80
C GLY A 32 18.70 12.48 22.98
N TRP A 33 18.64 11.28 22.38
CA TRP A 33 19.73 10.75 21.54
C TRP A 33 19.36 10.70 20.04
N ALA A 34 18.17 11.17 19.67
CA ALA A 34 17.82 11.38 18.27
C ALA A 34 18.59 12.56 17.67
N PRO A 35 19.19 12.39 16.47
CA PRO A 35 19.56 13.52 15.63
C PRO A 35 18.33 14.40 15.34
N THR A 36 18.53 15.70 15.18
CA THR A 36 17.45 16.70 14.98
C THR A 36 16.57 16.37 13.77
N GLU A 37 17.15 15.77 12.74
CA GLU A 37 16.50 15.41 11.48
C GLU A 37 15.76 14.05 11.54
N LEU A 38 15.92 13.28 12.62
CA LEU A 38 15.41 11.90 12.69
C LEU A 38 13.88 11.85 12.58
N LEU A 39 13.15 12.81 13.13
CA LEU A 39 11.70 12.85 12.98
C LEU A 39 11.26 13.21 11.55
N ASP A 40 12.01 14.07 10.86
CA ASP A 40 11.70 14.47 9.48
C ASP A 40 11.82 13.28 8.51
N THR A 41 12.71 12.34 8.82
CA THR A 41 12.83 11.10 8.03
C THR A 41 11.55 10.28 8.02
N TYR A 42 10.71 10.34 9.07
CA TYR A 42 9.42 9.62 9.10
C TYR A 42 8.53 10.02 7.92
N HIS A 43 8.40 11.32 7.67
CA HIS A 43 7.59 11.80 6.55
C HIS A 43 8.18 11.37 5.22
N SER A 44 9.50 11.54 5.03
CA SER A 44 10.17 11.15 3.78
C SER A 44 10.11 9.64 3.49
N GLU A 45 10.13 8.80 4.52
CA GLU A 45 10.08 7.34 4.38
C GLU A 45 8.66 6.82 4.18
N ARG A 46 7.65 7.44 4.82
CA ARG A 46 6.29 6.88 4.89
C ARG A 46 5.30 7.54 3.95
N PHE A 47 5.52 8.78 3.55
CA PHE A 47 4.64 9.49 2.61
C PHE A 47 4.56 8.79 1.25
N PRO A 48 5.67 8.39 0.58
CA PRO A 48 5.61 7.71 -0.72
C PRO A 48 4.89 6.35 -0.65
N VAL A 49 4.99 5.65 0.49
CA VAL A 49 4.31 4.37 0.71
C VAL A 49 2.80 4.59 0.81
N GLY A 50 2.37 5.64 1.53
CA GLY A 50 0.97 6.03 1.63
C GLY A 50 0.35 6.42 0.29
N GLU A 51 1.09 7.19 -0.52
CA GLU A 51 0.66 7.58 -1.86
C GLU A 51 0.46 6.36 -2.77
N ARG A 52 1.36 5.38 -2.69
CA ARG A 52 1.26 4.14 -3.47
C ARG A 52 0.04 3.30 -3.09
N VAL A 53 -0.25 3.17 -1.79
CA VAL A 53 -1.46 2.46 -1.30
C VAL A 53 -2.75 3.17 -1.71
N MET A 54 -2.74 4.50 -1.72
CA MET A 54 -3.87 5.31 -2.18
C MET A 54 -4.14 5.10 -3.68
N MET A 55 -3.09 5.19 -4.52
CA MET A 55 -3.19 4.91 -5.96
C MET A 55 -3.73 3.49 -6.22
N GLN A 56 -3.23 2.47 -5.52
CA GLN A 56 -3.72 1.10 -5.65
C GLN A 56 -5.20 0.98 -5.30
N SER A 57 -5.64 1.64 -4.23
CA SER A 57 -7.04 1.64 -3.80
C SER A 57 -7.96 2.31 -4.83
N MET A 58 -7.50 3.41 -5.45
CA MET A 58 -8.21 4.08 -6.54
C MET A 58 -8.29 3.19 -7.79
N ALA A 59 -7.20 2.53 -8.17
CA ALA A 59 -7.16 1.61 -9.30
C ALA A 59 -8.11 0.42 -9.11
N GLN A 60 -8.13 -0.19 -7.93
CA GLN A 60 -9.08 -1.27 -7.60
C GLN A 60 -10.53 -0.79 -7.67
N THR A 61 -10.81 0.43 -7.20
CA THR A 61 -12.16 1.01 -7.27
C THR A 61 -12.59 1.21 -8.72
N ALA A 62 -11.72 1.75 -9.57
CA ALA A 62 -12.00 1.92 -10.99
C ALA A 62 -12.26 0.58 -11.70
N LEU A 63 -11.49 -0.46 -11.38
CA LEU A 63 -11.67 -1.81 -11.92
C LEU A 63 -12.96 -2.49 -11.47
N MET A 64 -13.65 -2.02 -10.42
CA MET A 64 -14.96 -2.54 -10.01
C MET A 64 -16.14 -1.83 -10.67
N SER A 65 -15.89 -0.76 -11.43
CA SER A 65 -16.95 -0.02 -12.10
C SER A 65 -17.68 -0.89 -13.13
N PRO A 66 -19.01 -0.72 -13.28
CA PRO A 66 -19.77 -1.37 -14.34
C PRO A 66 -19.47 -0.74 -15.70
N GLY A 67 -19.68 -1.49 -16.78
CA GLY A 67 -19.51 -1.01 -18.16
C GLY A 67 -18.78 -2.01 -19.06
N PRO A 68 -19.08 -2.05 -20.37
CA PRO A 68 -18.41 -2.95 -21.31
C PRO A 68 -16.90 -2.63 -21.44
N GLU A 69 -16.51 -1.36 -21.38
CA GLU A 69 -15.11 -0.94 -21.48
C GLU A 69 -14.29 -1.40 -20.28
N VAL A 70 -14.86 -1.27 -19.07
CA VAL A 70 -14.21 -1.74 -17.83
C VAL A 70 -14.17 -3.26 -17.78
N THR A 71 -15.13 -3.94 -18.40
CA THR A 71 -15.13 -5.40 -18.52
C THR A 71 -14.02 -5.88 -19.43
N ALA A 72 -13.87 -5.30 -20.62
CA ALA A 72 -12.75 -5.60 -21.52
C ALA A 72 -11.39 -5.31 -20.87
N LEU A 73 -11.29 -4.21 -20.10
CA LEU A 73 -10.09 -3.91 -19.33
C LEU A 73 -9.77 -4.98 -18.28
N ARG A 74 -10.78 -5.48 -17.55
CA ARG A 74 -10.59 -6.58 -16.58
C ARG A 74 -10.15 -7.87 -17.24
N GLU A 75 -10.67 -8.18 -18.43
CA GLU A 75 -10.27 -9.36 -19.21
C GLU A 75 -8.79 -9.27 -19.61
N LEU A 76 -8.37 -8.16 -20.24
CA LEU A 76 -6.97 -7.93 -20.59
C LEU A 76 -6.05 -7.96 -19.37
N PHE A 77 -6.48 -7.34 -18.26
CA PHE A 77 -5.71 -7.35 -17.02
C PHE A 77 -5.58 -8.77 -16.45
N THR A 78 -6.62 -9.60 -16.58
CA THR A 78 -6.58 -11.01 -16.15
C THR A 78 -5.57 -11.80 -16.97
N GLU A 79 -5.55 -11.65 -18.30
CA GLU A 79 -4.54 -12.27 -19.17
C GLU A 79 -3.10 -11.89 -18.78
N LEU A 80 -2.90 -10.64 -18.35
CA LEU A 80 -1.59 -10.18 -17.87
C LEU A 80 -1.22 -10.84 -16.54
N VAL A 81 -2.15 -10.95 -15.60
CA VAL A 81 -1.91 -11.53 -14.27
C VAL A 81 -1.66 -13.04 -14.32
N GLU A 82 -2.16 -13.74 -15.34
CA GLU A 82 -1.84 -15.15 -15.57
C GLU A 82 -0.36 -15.40 -15.90
N LYS A 83 0.39 -14.35 -16.27
CA LYS A 83 1.85 -14.44 -16.45
C LYS A 83 2.54 -14.54 -15.08
N PRO A 84 3.39 -15.56 -14.83
CA PRO A 84 4.00 -15.79 -13.52
C PRO A 84 4.73 -14.58 -12.95
N ASP A 85 5.50 -13.87 -13.78
CA ASP A 85 6.26 -12.69 -13.34
C ASP A 85 5.36 -11.55 -12.87
N VAL A 86 4.21 -11.36 -13.53
CA VAL A 86 3.22 -10.35 -13.17
C VAL A 86 2.50 -10.74 -11.89
N ALA A 87 2.10 -12.00 -11.76
CA ALA A 87 1.49 -12.53 -10.53
C ALA A 87 2.41 -12.36 -9.31
N VAL A 88 3.70 -12.70 -9.45
CA VAL A 88 4.70 -12.56 -8.39
C VAL A 88 4.90 -11.08 -8.03
N HIS A 89 5.02 -10.20 -9.03
CA HIS A 89 5.14 -8.77 -8.80
C HIS A 89 3.92 -8.20 -8.05
N MET A 90 2.72 -8.59 -8.45
CA MET A 90 1.48 -8.20 -7.77
C MET A 90 1.39 -8.74 -6.35
N ALA A 91 1.82 -9.98 -6.11
CA ALA A 91 1.85 -10.56 -4.78
C ALA A 91 2.77 -9.77 -3.83
N HIS A 92 3.97 -9.39 -4.30
CA HIS A 92 4.87 -8.52 -3.52
C HIS A 92 4.25 -7.15 -3.24
N LEU A 93 3.61 -6.54 -4.24
CA LEU A 93 2.93 -5.25 -4.08
C LEU A 93 1.74 -5.29 -3.10
N LEU A 94 1.04 -6.41 -2.99
CA LEU A 94 -0.09 -6.60 -2.07
C LEU A 94 0.35 -7.00 -0.66
N ALA A 95 1.51 -7.65 -0.54
CA ALA A 95 2.08 -8.06 0.74
C ALA A 95 2.61 -6.87 1.55
N GLY A 96 3.14 -5.84 0.86
CA GLY A 96 3.64 -4.60 1.46
C GLY A 96 5.02 -4.77 2.08
#